data_AF-A0A954SM65-F1
#
_entry.id   AF-A0A954SM65-F1
#
_cell.length_a   1.000
_cell.length_b   1.000
_cell.length_c   1.000
_cell.angle_alpha   90.00
_cell.angle_beta   90.00
_cell.angle_gamma   90.00
#
_symmetry.space_group_name_H-M   'P 1'
#
loop_
_entity.id
_entity.type
_entity.pdbx_description
1 polymer ?
#
loop_
_entity_poly.entity_id
_entity_poly.type
_entity_poly.pdbx_seq_one_letter_code
_entity_poly.pdbx_strand_id
1 'polypeptide(L)'
;MTSVPESGTDPQSPIESGSDAGVTIRRPKRGVPEGLWIFCEGCKSTVYRKRVDEGEGVCPECDYHFYVSAWDRVKQLLDEESFEEWFADLKSKDPLE
;
A
#
# COMPACT_ATOMS: atom_id res chain seq x y z
N MET A 1 -19.00 -10.26 61.71
CA MET A 1 -18.30 -11.56 61.62
C MET A 1 -17.42 -11.51 60.39
N THR A 2 -16.12 -11.34 60.64
CA THR A 2 -14.94 -11.57 59.79
C THR A 2 -15.01 -11.00 58.35
N SER A 3 -14.50 -9.79 58.06
CA SER A 3 -13.08 -9.44 57.90
C SER A 3 -12.20 -10.61 57.44
N VAL A 4 -11.87 -10.64 56.15
CA VAL A 4 -10.76 -11.43 55.58
C VAL A 4 -9.75 -10.43 54.99
N PRO A 5 -8.45 -10.55 55.32
CA PRO A 5 -7.44 -9.53 55.08
C PRO A 5 -6.73 -9.64 53.72
N GLU A 6 -6.03 -8.56 53.38
CA GLU A 6 -5.01 -8.46 52.32
C GLU A 6 -3.84 -9.42 52.55
N SER A 7 -3.22 -9.91 51.47
CA SER A 7 -1.77 -9.80 51.22
C SER A 7 -1.27 -10.77 50.16
N GLY A 8 -0.44 -10.26 49.24
CA GLY A 8 0.72 -10.94 48.65
C GLY A 8 0.42 -12.10 47.69
N THR A 9 1.21 -12.38 46.66
CA THR A 9 2.60 -12.04 46.39
C THR A 9 2.83 -12.47 44.95
N ASP A 10 3.42 -11.58 44.15
CA ASP A 10 3.96 -11.90 42.83
C ASP A 10 4.91 -13.10 42.89
N PRO A 11 4.80 -14.09 42.00
CA PRO A 11 5.83 -15.10 41.87
C PRO A 11 7.05 -14.51 41.16
N GLN A 12 8.07 -14.19 41.95
CA GLN A 12 9.43 -13.96 41.48
C GLN A 12 9.91 -15.15 40.64
N SER A 13 10.44 -14.84 39.45
CA SER A 13 11.38 -15.69 38.72
C SER A 13 12.68 -14.91 38.52
N PRO A 14 13.84 -15.58 38.49
CA PRO A 14 15.06 -15.07 39.13
C PRO A 14 15.85 -14.11 38.25
N ILE A 15 16.48 -13.13 38.90
CA ILE A 15 17.60 -12.35 38.37
C ILE A 15 18.81 -13.28 38.25
N GLU A 16 19.00 -13.89 37.09
CA GLU A 16 20.27 -14.50 36.71
C GLU A 16 21.15 -13.46 36.02
N SER A 17 22.17 -13.05 36.75
CA SER A 17 23.32 -12.28 36.28
C SER A 17 24.13 -13.09 35.27
N GLY A 18 23.85 -12.88 33.98
CA GLY A 18 24.69 -13.32 32.87
C GLY A 18 25.30 -12.10 32.17
N SER A 19 26.58 -11.86 32.41
CA SER A 19 27.39 -10.93 31.62
C SER A 19 27.64 -11.54 30.24
N ASP A 20 26.76 -11.25 29.28
CA ASP A 20 27.06 -11.44 27.86
C ASP A 20 27.02 -10.07 27.19
N ALA A 21 28.17 -9.65 26.65
CA ALA A 21 28.32 -8.40 25.93
C ALA A 21 27.51 -8.49 24.62
N GLY A 22 26.20 -8.26 24.73
CA GLY A 22 25.28 -8.27 23.62
C GLY A 22 25.61 -7.15 22.63
N VAL A 23 26.27 -7.51 21.54
CA VAL A 23 26.41 -6.66 20.36
C VAL A 23 25.00 -6.31 19.88
N THR A 24 24.58 -5.06 20.09
CA THR A 24 23.32 -4.55 19.55
C THR A 24 23.46 -4.38 18.04
N ILE A 25 23.17 -5.45 17.29
CA ILE A 25 23.05 -5.36 15.82
C ILE A 25 21.88 -4.44 15.52
N ARG A 26 22.16 -3.15 15.25
CA ARG A 26 21.16 -2.21 14.77
C ARG A 26 20.73 -2.65 13.38
N ARG A 27 19.65 -3.42 13.32
CA ARG A 27 19.01 -3.81 12.07
C ARG A 27 18.61 -2.52 11.33
N PRO A 28 19.13 -2.25 10.13
CA PRO A 28 18.76 -1.03 9.41
C PRO A 28 17.24 -1.05 9.22
N LYS A 29 16.58 0.01 9.69
CA LYS A 29 15.14 0.20 9.43
C LYS A 29 14.99 0.31 7.92
N ARG A 30 14.46 -0.74 7.29
CA ARG A 30 13.98 -0.67 5.90
C ARG A 30 12.99 0.49 5.84
N GLY A 31 13.32 1.51 5.06
CA GLY A 31 12.44 2.66 4.86
C GLY A 31 11.10 2.21 4.28
N VAL A 32 10.02 2.87 4.68
CA VAL A 32 8.70 2.63 4.08
C VAL A 32 8.76 3.04 2.61
N PRO A 33 8.38 2.17 1.66
CA PRO A 33 8.32 2.53 0.25
C PRO A 33 7.40 3.73 0.01
N GLU A 34 7.82 4.65 -0.85
CA GLU A 34 7.01 5.78 -1.26
C GLU A 34 5.87 5.34 -2.19
N GLY A 35 4.79 6.14 -2.27
CA GLY A 35 3.69 5.91 -3.22
C GLY A 35 2.70 4.81 -2.84
N LEU A 36 2.74 4.29 -1.61
CA LEU A 36 1.76 3.30 -1.13
C LEU A 36 0.34 3.84 -1.03
N TRP A 37 0.19 5.16 -0.86
CA TRP A 37 -1.07 5.83 -0.59
C TRP A 37 -1.36 6.87 -1.67
N ILE A 38 -2.62 6.98 -2.09
CA ILE A 38 -3.09 7.98 -3.05
C ILE A 38 -4.35 8.67 -2.53
N PHE A 39 -4.56 9.92 -2.92
CA PHE A 39 -5.76 10.68 -2.57
C PHE A 39 -6.85 10.46 -3.62
N CYS A 40 -8.08 10.15 -3.18
CA CYS A 40 -9.23 10.00 -4.06
C CYS A 40 -10.01 11.31 -4.18
N GLU A 41 -10.17 11.84 -5.40
CA GLU A 41 -10.95 13.06 -5.66
C GLU A 41 -12.47 12.87 -5.44
N GLY A 42 -12.97 11.63 -5.52
CA GLY A 42 -14.39 11.31 -5.32
C GLY A 42 -14.83 11.41 -3.85
N CYS A 43 -14.21 10.62 -2.97
CA CYS A 43 -14.57 10.58 -1.54
C CYS A 43 -13.61 11.36 -0.63
N LYS A 44 -12.52 11.92 -1.15
CA LYS A 44 -11.50 12.68 -0.40
C LYS A 44 -10.75 11.86 0.65
N SER A 45 -10.79 10.54 0.56
CA SER A 45 -10.02 9.65 1.42
C SER A 45 -8.66 9.32 0.83
N THR A 46 -7.74 8.93 1.70
CA THR A 46 -6.44 8.39 1.30
C THR A 46 -6.56 6.88 1.21
N VAL A 47 -6.44 6.33 0.00
CA VAL A 47 -6.62 4.89 -0.28
C VAL A 47 -5.29 4.22 -0.61
N TYR A 48 -5.20 2.92 -0.33
CA TYR A 48 -4.00 2.13 -0.60
C TYR A 48 -3.90 1.84 -2.11
N ARG A 49 -2.81 2.29 -2.74
CA ARG A 49 -2.62 2.22 -4.20
C ARG A 49 -2.84 0.81 -4.75
N LYS A 50 -2.26 -0.21 -4.10
CA LYS A 50 -2.39 -1.61 -4.54
C LYS A 50 -3.83 -2.09 -4.67
N ARG A 51 -4.74 -1.61 -3.81
CA ARG A 51 -6.17 -1.97 -3.87
C ARG A 51 -6.87 -1.31 -5.05
N VAL A 52 -6.45 -0.11 -5.41
CA VAL A 52 -6.96 0.60 -6.59
C VAL A 52 -6.44 -0.07 -7.86
N ASP A 53 -5.17 -0.49 -7.88
CA ASP A 53 -4.58 -1.23 -9.00
C ASP A 53 -5.27 -2.59 -9.19
N GLU A 54 -5.49 -3.34 -8.10
CA GLU A 54 -6.26 -4.61 -8.11
C GLU A 54 -7.72 -4.42 -8.55
N GLY A 55 -8.28 -3.22 -8.36
CA GLY A 55 -9.62 -2.82 -8.79
C GLY A 55 -9.66 -2.11 -10.14
N GLU A 56 -8.64 -2.27 -10.98
CA GLU A 56 -8.55 -1.70 -12.32
C GLU A 56 -8.70 -0.17 -12.39
N GLY A 57 -8.19 0.53 -11.36
CA GLY A 57 -8.25 1.98 -11.26
C GLY A 57 -9.56 2.50 -10.68
N VAL A 58 -10.28 1.69 -9.89
CA VAL A 58 -11.51 2.09 -9.21
C VAL A 58 -11.29 2.24 -7.70
N CYS A 59 -11.82 3.31 -7.13
CA CYS A 59 -11.76 3.56 -5.69
C CYS A 59 -12.59 2.50 -4.94
N PRO A 60 -11.99 1.74 -3.99
CA PRO A 60 -12.69 0.70 -3.25
C PRO A 60 -13.72 1.23 -2.24
N GLU A 61 -13.75 2.55 -2.01
CA GLU A 61 -14.64 3.17 -1.02
C GLU A 61 -15.84 3.89 -1.64
N CYS A 62 -15.74 4.35 -2.89
CA CYS A 62 -16.78 5.20 -3.50
C CYS A 62 -16.99 5.00 -5.01
N ASP A 63 -16.36 3.99 -5.62
CA ASP A 63 -16.45 3.68 -7.05
C ASP A 63 -16.00 4.80 -7.99
N TYR A 64 -15.25 5.79 -7.49
CA TYR A 64 -14.61 6.79 -8.34
C TYR A 64 -13.56 6.14 -9.26
N HIS A 65 -13.64 6.41 -10.56
CA HIS A 65 -12.68 5.95 -11.56
C HIS A 65 -11.51 6.91 -11.66
N PHE A 66 -10.31 6.43 -11.33
CA PHE A 66 -9.07 7.17 -11.54
C PHE A 66 -8.73 7.25 -13.03
N TYR A 67 -7.81 8.13 -13.39
CA TYR A 67 -7.27 8.18 -14.75
C TYR A 67 -6.64 6.83 -15.11
N VAL A 68 -6.96 6.33 -16.30
CA VAL A 68 -6.38 5.12 -16.88
C VAL A 68 -5.77 5.52 -18.21
N SER A 69 -4.48 5.22 -18.41
CA SER A 69 -3.82 5.54 -19.67
C SER A 69 -4.42 4.70 -20.81
N ALA A 70 -4.24 5.15 -22.05
CA ALA A 70 -4.69 4.38 -23.21
C ALA A 70 -4.13 2.95 -23.21
N TRP A 71 -2.85 2.79 -22.86
CA TRP A 71 -2.18 1.48 -22.79
C TRP A 71 -2.69 0.60 -21.66
N ASP A 72 -2.97 1.17 -20.49
CA ASP A 72 -3.55 0.40 -19.39
C ASP A 72 -4.97 -0.07 -19.75
N ARG A 73 -5.75 0.79 -20.41
CA ARG A 73 -7.09 0.42 -20.90
C ARG A 73 -7.05 -0.71 -21.93
N VAL A 74 -6.07 -0.68 -22.85
CA VAL A 74 -5.86 -1.76 -23.83
C VAL A 74 -5.63 -3.09 -23.12
N LYS A 75 -4.74 -3.12 -22.12
CA LYS A 75 -4.44 -4.34 -21.32
C LYS A 75 -5.63 -4.84 -20.51
N GLN A 76 -6.50 -3.94 -20.04
CA GLN A 76 -7.69 -4.31 -19.27
C GLN A 76 -8.78 -4.97 -20.10
N LEU A 77 -8.88 -4.61 -21.39
CA LEU A 77 -10.00 -4.99 -22.24
C LEU A 77 -9.68 -6.12 -23.20
N LEU A 78 -8.43 -6.22 -23.66
CA LEU A 78 -8.03 -7.15 -24.69
C LEU A 78 -7.24 -8.31 -24.10
N ASP A 79 -7.32 -9.46 -24.75
CA ASP A 79 -6.51 -10.62 -24.41
C ASP A 79 -5.02 -10.31 -24.65
N GLU A 80 -4.16 -10.93 -23.84
CA GLU A 80 -2.72 -10.79 -23.96
C GLU A 80 -2.25 -11.15 -25.39
N GLU A 81 -1.32 -10.37 -25.93
CA GLU A 81 -0.79 -10.49 -27.31
C GLU A 81 -1.83 -10.36 -28.46
N SER A 82 -3.08 -9.95 -28.18
CA SER A 82 -4.11 -9.80 -29.22
C SER A 82 -4.21 -8.40 -29.84
N PHE A 83 -3.59 -7.39 -29.23
CA PHE A 83 -3.67 -6.00 -29.69
C PHE A 83 -2.76 -5.73 -30.90
N GLU A 84 -3.33 -5.17 -31.97
CA GLU A 84 -2.60 -4.65 -33.12
C GLU A 84 -2.86 -3.14 -33.24
N GLU A 85 -1.81 -2.33 -33.11
CA GLU A 85 -1.93 -0.87 -33.22
C GLU A 85 -2.07 -0.45 -34.70
N TRP A 86 -3.09 0.35 -34.99
CA TRP A 86 -3.32 0.88 -36.34
C TRP A 86 -2.91 2.34 -36.42
N PHE A 87 -2.27 2.72 -37.53
CA PHE A 87 -1.85 4.10 -37.80
C PHE A 87 -0.88 4.69 -36.75
N ALA A 88 0.04 3.89 -36.21
CA ALA A 88 1.00 4.32 -35.17
C ALA A 88 1.85 5.55 -35.56
N ASP A 89 2.05 5.79 -36.86
CA ASP A 89 2.80 6.94 -37.38
C ASP A 89 1.95 8.19 -37.64
N LEU A 90 0.62 8.13 -37.39
CA LEU A 90 -0.28 9.26 -37.59
C LEU A 90 0.02 10.36 -36.57
N LYS A 91 0.31 11.56 -37.07
CA LYS A 91 0.67 12.73 -36.26
C LYS A 91 -0.12 13.94 -36.71
N SER A 92 -0.49 14.78 -35.75
CA SER A 92 -1.11 16.07 -36.02
C SER A 92 -0.18 16.94 -36.88
N LYS A 93 -0.77 17.70 -37.80
CA LYS A 93 -0.12 18.80 -38.52
C LYS A 93 -0.83 20.08 -38.14
N ASP A 94 -0.12 21.19 -38.17
CA ASP A 94 -0.76 22.51 -38.07
C ASP A 94 -1.36 22.87 -39.43
N PRO A 95 -2.69 23.01 -39.57
CA PRO A 95 -3.32 23.41 -40.83
C PRO A 95 -3.24 24.93 -41.09
N LEU A 96 -2.70 25.72 -40.15
CA LEU A 96 -2.58 27.18 -40.25
C LEU A 96 -1.17 27.65 -40.63
N GLU A 97 -0.20 26.75 -40.78
CA GLU A 97 1.10 27.01 -41.40
C GLU A 97 1.10 26.72 -42.92
#